data_AF-A0A7V9DB22-F1
#
_entry.id   AF-A0A7V9DB22-F1
#
_cell.length_a   1.000
_cell.length_b   1.000
_cell.length_c   1.000
_cell.angle_alpha   90.00
_cell.angle_beta   90.00
_cell.angle_gamma   90.00
#
_symmetry.space_group_name_H-M   'P 1'
#
loop_
_entity.id
_entity.type
_entity.pdbx_description
1 polymer ?
#
loop_
_entity_poly.entity_id
_entity_poly.type
_entity_poly.pdbx_seq_one_letter_code
_entity_poly.pdbx_strand_id
1 'polypeptide(L)'
;MNMIPIRLRDQRGFNLIELMIVIAIIGLLIGVGSIAWGAMIRSGNEAAAAQTLDRIRTYQAQYASRNRGNFGTFDDLVRVSGLDEGFSGERPVVNGYVYALTIEEASDSRPAFYSVTADPQVAEGITATGTRHFYTDSAIGTIKATDENRPATQDDPSI
;
A
#
# COMPACT_ATOMS: atom_id res chain seq x y z
N MET A 1 -53.21 -24.65 -48.19
CA MET A 1 -51.89 -24.87 -47.59
C MET A 1 -51.13 -23.55 -47.58
N ASN A 2 -50.97 -22.90 -46.41
CA ASN A 2 -50.07 -21.75 -46.28
C ASN A 2 -48.65 -22.26 -46.01
N MET A 3 -47.72 -21.92 -46.90
CA MET A 3 -46.30 -22.22 -46.72
C MET A 3 -45.67 -21.11 -45.88
N ILE A 4 -45.23 -21.44 -44.67
CA ILE A 4 -44.48 -20.53 -43.79
C ILE A 4 -43.05 -20.44 -44.34
N PRO A 5 -42.56 -19.27 -44.79
CA PRO A 5 -41.20 -19.14 -45.26
C PRO A 5 -40.23 -19.23 -44.07
N ILE A 6 -39.39 -20.27 -44.06
CA ILE A 6 -38.30 -20.42 -43.10
C ILE A 6 -37.23 -19.40 -43.46
N ARG A 7 -37.10 -18.32 -42.69
CA ARG A 7 -35.95 -17.40 -42.81
C ARG A 7 -34.70 -18.13 -42.35
N LEU A 8 -33.84 -18.50 -43.29
CA LEU A 8 -32.47 -18.93 -42.98
C LEU A 8 -31.75 -17.77 -42.28
N ARG A 9 -31.32 -17.99 -41.03
CA ARG A 9 -30.48 -17.04 -40.30
C ARG A 9 -29.15 -16.92 -41.04
N ASP A 10 -28.79 -15.69 -41.40
CA ASP A 10 -27.50 -15.34 -41.98
C ASP A 10 -26.40 -15.60 -40.94
N GLN A 11 -25.79 -16.79 -40.98
CA GLN A 11 -24.66 -17.15 -40.13
C GLN A 11 -23.38 -16.56 -40.73
N ARG A 12 -23.19 -15.25 -40.53
CA ARG A 12 -21.90 -14.63 -40.81
C ARG A 12 -20.90 -15.13 -39.76
N GLY A 13 -20.01 -16.02 -40.17
CA GLY A 13 -18.90 -16.50 -39.36
C GLY A 13 -17.85 -15.41 -39.15
N PHE A 14 -17.14 -15.47 -38.02
CA PHE A 14 -16.02 -14.60 -37.70
C PHE A 14 -14.83 -14.90 -38.62
N ASN A 15 -14.23 -13.89 -39.25
CA ASN A 15 -13.05 -14.11 -40.09
C ASN A 15 -11.79 -14.32 -39.23
N LEU A 16 -10.90 -15.23 -39.63
CA LEU A 16 -9.60 -15.44 -38.96
C LEU A 16 -8.76 -14.17 -38.94
N ILE A 17 -8.85 -13.34 -39.98
CA ILE A 17 -8.12 -12.05 -40.02
C ILE A 17 -8.71 -11.03 -39.03
N GLU A 18 -10.03 -11.03 -38.81
CA GLU A 18 -10.66 -10.18 -37.79
C GLU A 18 -10.18 -10.60 -36.41
N LEU A 19 -10.10 -11.91 -36.15
CA LEU A 19 -9.53 -12.40 -34.89
C LEU A 19 -8.08 -11.95 -34.71
N MET A 20 -7.25 -12.10 -35.76
CA MET A 20 -5.84 -11.71 -35.70
C MET A 20 -5.65 -10.23 -35.39
N ILE A 21 -6.43 -9.36 -36.04
CA ILE A 21 -6.34 -7.92 -35.80
C ILE A 21 -6.78 -7.60 -34.37
N VAL A 22 -7.85 -8.23 -33.87
CA VAL A 22 -8.34 -8.03 -32.51
C VAL A 22 -7.29 -8.43 -31.47
N ILE A 23 -6.70 -9.62 -31.58
CA ILE A 23 -5.65 -10.05 -30.63
C ILE A 23 -4.39 -9.21 -30.75
N ALA A 24 -4.04 -8.73 -31.95
CA ALA A 24 -2.90 -7.84 -32.16
C ALA A 24 -3.11 -6.48 -31.47
N ILE A 25 -4.32 -5.90 -31.58
CA ILE A 25 -4.68 -4.66 -30.89
C ILE A 25 -4.68 -4.87 -29.38
N ILE A 26 -5.28 -5.96 -28.88
CA ILE A 26 -5.29 -6.26 -27.44
C ILE A 26 -3.86 -6.43 -26.91
N GLY A 27 -3.00 -7.16 -27.62
CA GLY A 27 -1.59 -7.31 -27.24
C GLY A 27 -0.83 -5.98 -27.16
N LEU A 28 -1.07 -5.08 -28.12
CA LEU A 28 -0.49 -3.74 -28.11
C LEU A 28 -1.00 -2.90 -26.92
N LEU A 29 -2.30 -2.94 -26.64
CA LEU A 29 -2.90 -2.21 -25.51
C LEU A 29 -2.36 -2.70 -24.16
N ILE A 30 -2.24 -4.03 -23.97
CA ILE A 30 -1.65 -4.60 -22.75
C ILE A 30 -0.19 -4.18 -22.61
N GLY A 31 0.58 -4.23 -23.70
CA GLY A 31 1.99 -3.84 -23.71
C GLY A 31 2.21 -2.43 -23.18
N VAL A 32 1.50 -1.43 -23.73
CA VAL A 32 1.61 -0.03 -23.30
C VAL A 32 0.95 0.21 -21.94
N GLY A 33 -0.20 -0.42 -21.68
CA GLY A 33 -0.97 -0.23 -20.45
C GLY A 33 -0.24 -0.71 -19.19
N SER A 34 0.59 -1.76 -19.31
CA SER A 34 1.30 -2.36 -18.17
C SER A 34 2.21 -1.39 -17.42
N ILE A 35 2.95 -0.52 -18.12
CA ILE A 35 3.90 0.42 -17.51
C ILE A 35 3.16 1.52 -16.74
N ALA A 36 2.12 2.10 -17.34
CA ALA A 36 1.32 3.15 -16.72
C ALA A 36 0.58 2.64 -15.47
N TRP A 37 0.09 1.38 -15.52
CA TRP A 37 -0.55 0.73 -14.38
C TRP A 37 0.40 0.61 -13.19
N GLY A 38 1.65 0.19 -13.40
CA GLY A 38 2.63 0.05 -12.31
C GLY A 38 2.92 1.37 -11.59
N ALA A 39 2.99 2.49 -12.31
CA ALA A 39 3.14 3.82 -11.69
C ALA A 39 1.92 4.21 -10.83
N MET A 40 0.71 3.94 -11.32
CA MET A 40 -0.54 4.22 -10.58
C MET A 40 -0.65 3.38 -9.29
N ILE A 41 -0.28 2.10 -9.34
CA ILE A 41 -0.29 1.24 -8.14
C ILE A 41 0.72 1.74 -7.11
N ARG A 42 1.94 2.12 -7.54
CA ARG A 42 2.96 2.69 -6.64
C ARG A 42 2.47 3.94 -5.92
N SER A 43 1.88 4.89 -6.65
CA SER A 43 1.36 6.12 -6.02
C SER A 43 0.17 5.83 -5.09
N GLY A 44 -0.68 4.86 -5.44
CA GLY A 44 -1.77 4.40 -4.58
C GLY A 44 -1.25 3.77 -3.27
N ASN A 45 -0.23 2.93 -3.37
CA ASN A 45 0.43 2.31 -2.22
C ASN A 45 1.10 3.36 -1.31
N GLU A 46 1.81 4.34 -1.90
CA GLU A 46 2.41 5.46 -1.16
C GLU A 46 1.37 6.26 -0.37
N ALA A 47 0.25 6.61 -1.01
CA ALA A 47 -0.85 7.32 -0.35
C ALA A 47 -1.48 6.49 0.77
N ALA A 48 -1.68 5.18 0.54
CA ALA A 48 -2.19 4.27 1.55
C ALA A 48 -1.22 4.11 2.73
N ALA A 49 0.09 4.10 2.49
CA ALA A 49 1.11 4.00 3.52
C ALA A 49 1.16 5.25 4.40
N ALA A 50 1.15 6.44 3.80
CA ALA A 50 1.06 7.70 4.55
C ALA A 50 -0.21 7.75 5.42
N GLN A 51 -1.37 7.41 4.86
CA GLN A 51 -2.63 7.37 5.62
C GLN A 51 -2.58 6.34 6.76
N THR A 52 -1.95 5.19 6.52
CA THR A 52 -1.75 4.15 7.53
C THR A 52 -0.90 4.66 8.68
N LEU A 53 0.20 5.37 8.39
CA LEU A 53 1.04 5.98 9.43
C LEU A 53 0.25 6.98 10.29
N ASP A 54 -0.59 7.84 9.70
CA ASP A 54 -1.44 8.74 10.49
C ASP A 54 -2.45 8.00 11.37
N ARG A 55 -2.99 6.88 10.89
CA ARG A 55 -3.85 6.00 11.70
C ARG A 55 -3.07 5.37 12.85
N ILE A 56 -1.88 4.82 12.58
CA ILE A 56 -1.01 4.24 13.62
C ILE A 56 -0.69 5.28 14.69
N ARG A 57 -0.33 6.51 14.31
CA ARG A 57 -0.08 7.61 15.25
C ARG A 57 -1.28 7.89 16.14
N THR A 58 -2.47 7.94 15.54
CA THR A 58 -3.73 8.13 16.27
C THR A 58 -3.99 6.97 17.24
N TYR A 59 -3.78 5.73 16.81
CA TYR A 59 -3.96 4.54 17.64
C TYR A 59 -2.92 4.43 18.75
N GLN A 60 -1.69 4.86 18.52
CA GLN A 60 -0.66 4.96 19.55
C GLN A 60 -1.05 5.98 20.61
N ALA A 61 -1.57 7.15 20.21
CA ALA A 61 -2.07 8.14 21.17
C ALA A 61 -3.24 7.59 22.01
N GLN A 62 -4.18 6.87 21.38
CA GLN A 62 -5.28 6.21 22.09
C GLN A 62 -4.78 5.12 23.04
N TYR A 63 -3.80 4.31 22.61
CA TYR A 63 -3.20 3.27 23.43
C TYR A 63 -2.47 3.88 24.63
N ALA A 64 -1.63 4.90 24.42
CA ALA A 64 -0.91 5.61 25.47
C ALA A 64 -1.84 6.22 26.51
N SER A 65 -2.98 6.79 26.09
CA SER A 65 -4.00 7.32 27.01
C SER A 65 -4.59 6.26 27.94
N ARG A 66 -4.57 4.98 27.55
CA ARG A 66 -5.10 3.86 28.36
C ARG A 66 -4.01 3.09 29.10
N ASN A 67 -2.75 3.24 28.70
CA ASN A 67 -1.62 2.45 29.17
C ASN A 67 -0.52 3.32 29.81
N ARG A 68 -0.91 4.32 30.60
CA ARG A 68 0.00 5.17 31.41
C ARG A 68 1.11 5.86 30.58
N GLY A 69 0.83 6.18 29.32
CA GLY A 69 1.80 6.82 28.43
C GLY A 69 2.69 5.86 27.65
N ASN A 70 2.57 4.54 27.84
CA ASN A 70 3.30 3.55 27.05
C ASN A 70 2.67 3.33 25.68
N PHE A 71 3.49 2.92 24.72
CA PHE A 71 3.07 2.64 23.35
C PHE A 71 2.86 1.14 23.13
N GLY A 72 1.99 0.78 22.18
CA GLY A 72 1.60 -0.61 21.93
C GLY A 72 2.26 -1.17 20.67
N THR A 73 2.49 -2.49 20.63
CA THR A 73 2.92 -3.21 19.42
C THR A 73 1.84 -3.20 18.34
N PHE A 74 2.14 -3.64 17.11
CA PHE A 74 1.08 -3.77 16.09
C PHE A 74 -0.06 -4.68 16.56
N ASP A 75 0.25 -5.81 17.19
CA ASP A 75 -0.75 -6.73 17.75
C ASP A 75 -1.62 -6.07 18.82
N ASP A 76 -1.03 -5.21 19.65
CA ASP A 76 -1.79 -4.42 20.62
C ASP A 76 -2.73 -3.41 19.95
N LEU A 77 -2.28 -2.74 18.88
CA LEU A 77 -3.10 -1.78 18.15
C LEU A 77 -4.23 -2.48 17.37
N VAL A 78 -3.99 -3.68 16.83
CA VAL A 78 -5.03 -4.50 16.20
C VAL A 78 -6.09 -4.88 17.24
N ARG A 79 -5.66 -5.42 18.39
CA ARG A 79 -6.56 -5.91 19.43
C ARG A 79 -7.35 -4.81 20.15
N VAL A 80 -6.72 -3.68 20.44
CA VAL A 80 -7.26 -2.68 21.39
C VAL A 80 -7.76 -1.41 20.68
N SER A 81 -7.16 -1.08 19.54
CA SER A 81 -7.42 0.19 18.82
C SER A 81 -8.12 -0.01 17.48
N GLY A 82 -8.31 -1.26 17.04
CA GLY A 82 -9.02 -1.59 15.79
C GLY A 82 -8.20 -1.35 14.53
N LEU A 83 -6.86 -1.42 14.62
CA LEU A 83 -6.02 -1.52 13.44
C LEU A 83 -6.37 -2.81 12.66
N ASP A 84 -6.24 -2.78 11.34
CA ASP A 84 -6.58 -3.91 10.47
C ASP A 84 -5.73 -5.15 10.79
N GLU A 85 -6.33 -6.34 10.73
CA GLU A 85 -5.67 -7.62 11.07
C GLU A 85 -4.44 -7.91 10.19
N GLY A 86 -4.35 -7.32 8.99
CA GLY A 86 -3.18 -7.39 8.13
C GLY A 86 -1.92 -6.77 8.73
N PHE A 87 -2.04 -6.01 9.83
CA PHE A 87 -0.90 -5.49 10.60
C PHE A 87 -0.40 -6.43 11.69
N SER A 88 -0.99 -7.61 11.88
CA SER A 88 -0.53 -8.56 12.90
C SER A 88 0.91 -9.04 12.68
N GLY A 89 1.62 -9.26 13.80
CA GLY A 89 3.03 -9.65 13.81
C GLY A 89 4.03 -8.49 13.75
N GLU A 90 5.31 -8.85 13.64
CA GLU A 90 6.43 -7.92 13.85
C GLU A 90 6.68 -6.97 12.66
N ARG A 91 6.53 -7.49 11.43
CA ARG A 91 6.85 -6.78 10.18
C ARG A 91 5.76 -6.98 9.14
N PRO A 92 4.55 -6.43 9.36
CA PRO A 92 3.43 -6.65 8.47
C PRO A 92 3.68 -6.03 7.10
N VAL A 93 3.11 -6.67 6.07
CA VAL A 93 3.19 -6.24 4.68
C VAL A 93 1.79 -5.90 4.19
N VAL A 94 1.51 -4.62 4.00
CA VAL A 94 0.18 -4.12 3.65
C VAL A 94 0.29 -3.12 2.50
N ASN A 95 -0.51 -3.30 1.46
CA ASN A 95 -0.51 -2.44 0.25
C ASN A 95 0.91 -2.24 -0.34
N GLY A 96 1.72 -3.30 -0.38
CA GLY A 96 3.06 -3.25 -0.96
C GLY A 96 4.11 -2.53 -0.11
N TYR A 97 3.80 -2.24 1.16
CA TYR A 97 4.74 -1.65 2.11
C TYR A 97 4.97 -2.58 3.30
N VAL A 98 6.22 -2.65 3.75
CA VAL A 98 6.63 -3.34 4.97
C VAL A 98 6.69 -2.30 6.08
N TYR A 99 5.98 -2.54 7.18
CA TYR A 99 6.01 -1.67 8.34
C TYR A 99 6.91 -2.26 9.41
N ALA A 100 7.68 -1.42 10.08
CA ALA A 100 8.46 -1.82 11.25
C ALA A 100 8.21 -0.82 12.37
N LEU A 101 7.87 -1.32 13.54
CA LEU A 101 7.58 -0.53 14.74
C LEU A 101 8.65 -0.83 15.78
N THR A 102 9.26 0.22 16.31
CA THR A 102 10.15 0.14 17.46
C THR A 102 9.47 0.80 18.65
N ILE A 103 9.50 0.15 19.81
CA ILE A 103 8.95 0.69 21.06
C ILE A 103 10.05 0.66 22.11
N GLU A 104 10.20 1.79 22.79
CA GLU A 104 11.05 1.94 23.96
C GLU A 104 10.15 2.30 25.14
N GLU A 105 10.20 1.47 26.19
CA GLU A 105 9.51 1.70 27.44
C GLU A 105 10.08 2.92 28.18
N ALA A 106 9.25 3.58 28.98
CA ALA A 106 9.72 4.67 29.82
C ALA A 106 10.76 4.17 30.83
N SER A 107 11.76 5.01 31.11
CA SER A 107 12.76 4.81 32.15
C SER A 107 12.88 6.06 33.01
N ASP A 108 13.62 5.98 34.12
CA ASP A 108 13.83 7.12 35.02
C ASP A 108 14.48 8.33 34.31
N SER A 109 15.16 8.11 33.19
CA SER A 109 15.89 9.15 32.45
C SER A 109 15.28 9.52 31.10
N ARG A 110 14.27 8.78 30.61
CA ARG A 110 13.69 8.97 29.27
C ARG A 110 12.21 8.61 29.24
N PRO A 111 11.34 9.44 28.63
CA PRO A 111 9.95 9.06 28.40
C PRO A 111 9.87 7.86 27.45
N ALA A 112 8.71 7.18 27.44
CA ALA A 112 8.42 6.16 26.43
C ALA A 112 8.53 6.77 25.03
N PHE A 113 8.95 5.96 24.06
CA PHE A 113 9.15 6.38 22.69
C PHE A 113 8.66 5.28 21.73
N TYR A 114 8.17 5.68 20.57
CA TYR A 114 7.99 4.76 19.45
C TYR A 114 8.42 5.41 18.15
N SER A 115 8.86 4.59 17.21
CA SER A 115 9.06 4.97 15.82
C SER A 115 8.46 3.92 14.89
N VAL A 116 7.99 4.36 13.73
CA VAL A 116 7.47 3.49 12.67
C VAL A 116 8.13 3.85 11.35
N THR A 117 8.67 2.85 10.67
CA THR A 117 9.01 2.98 9.24
C THR A 117 7.96 2.29 8.39
N ALA A 118 7.75 2.82 7.18
CA ALA A 118 7.04 2.13 6.12
C ALA A 118 7.90 2.19 4.86
N ASP A 119 8.41 1.04 4.46
CA ASP A 119 9.32 0.88 3.33
C ASP A 119 8.64 0.09 2.21
N PRO A 120 8.83 0.43 0.93
CA PRO A 120 8.30 -0.37 -0.17
C PRO A 120 8.86 -1.78 -0.09
N GLN A 121 7.97 -2.79 -0.15
CA GLN A 121 8.35 -4.21 -0.20
C GLN A 121 9.33 -4.51 -1.35
N VAL A 122 9.16 -3.82 -2.47
CA VAL A 122 10.11 -3.81 -3.59
C VAL A 122 10.42 -2.34 -3.90
N ALA A 123 11.64 -1.90 -3.59
CA ALA A 123 12.03 -0.49 -3.72
C ALA A 123 12.40 -0.08 -5.16
N GLU A 124 12.81 -1.02 -6.00
CA GLU A 124 13.38 -0.72 -7.32
C GLU A 124 12.82 -1.61 -8.44
N GLY A 125 13.04 -1.15 -9.68
CA GLY A 125 12.67 -1.87 -10.89
C GLY A 125 11.20 -1.70 -11.32
N ILE A 126 10.83 -2.42 -12.38
CA ILE A 126 9.49 -2.33 -12.98
C ILE A 126 8.38 -2.86 -12.08
N THR A 127 8.73 -3.69 -11.09
CA THR A 127 7.83 -4.28 -10.10
C THR A 127 7.90 -3.56 -8.75
N ALA A 128 8.53 -2.38 -8.69
CA ALA A 128 8.59 -1.60 -7.46
C ALA A 128 7.17 -1.36 -6.92
N THR A 129 7.00 -1.51 -5.61
CA THR A 129 5.71 -1.34 -4.93
C THR A 129 5.51 0.07 -4.39
N GLY A 130 6.59 0.85 -4.34
CA GLY A 130 6.62 2.27 -4.02
C GLY A 130 8.01 2.84 -4.31
N THR A 131 8.12 4.15 -4.30
CA THR A 131 9.38 4.89 -4.51
C THR A 131 9.85 5.58 -3.23
N ARG A 132 8.91 5.94 -2.36
CA ARG A 132 9.18 6.70 -1.15
C ARG A 132 9.24 5.78 0.07
N HIS A 133 10.15 6.10 0.96
CA HIS A 133 10.25 5.51 2.29
C HIS A 133 9.67 6.51 3.29
N PHE A 134 9.00 6.02 4.33
CA PHE A 134 8.33 6.88 5.30
C PHE A 134 8.79 6.57 6.73
N TYR A 135 8.80 7.62 7.56
CA TYR A 135 9.15 7.54 8.97
C TYR A 135 8.25 8.45 9.79
N THR A 136 7.85 8.00 10.97
CA THR A 136 7.25 8.86 11.99
C THR A 136 7.61 8.35 13.37
N ASP A 137 7.56 9.23 14.37
CA ASP A 137 7.79 8.87 15.76
C ASP A 137 6.89 9.66 16.71
N SER A 138 6.94 9.30 17.99
CA SER A 138 6.20 9.98 19.05
C SER A 138 6.53 11.46 19.24
N ALA A 139 7.67 11.97 18.75
CA ALA A 139 8.16 13.32 19.01
C ALA A 139 7.88 14.31 17.87
N ILE A 140 7.95 13.90 16.60
CA ILE A 140 7.99 14.83 15.46
C ILE A 140 6.63 15.25 14.89
N GLY A 141 5.52 14.65 15.34
CA GLY A 141 4.17 15.11 15.01
C GLY A 141 3.81 15.14 13.52
N THR A 142 4.66 14.63 12.63
CA THR A 142 4.53 14.64 11.17
C THR A 142 5.08 13.34 10.59
N ILE A 143 4.78 13.06 9.32
CA ILE A 143 5.41 11.98 8.58
C ILE A 143 6.61 12.57 7.82
N LYS A 144 7.76 11.91 7.94
CA LYS A 144 8.96 12.17 7.13
C LYS A 144 9.01 11.21 5.96
N ALA A 145 9.60 11.66 4.86
CA ALA A 145 9.76 10.81 3.70
C ALA A 145 11.04 11.10 2.93
N THR A 146 11.60 10.07 2.32
CA THR A 146 12.71 10.16 1.36
C THR A 146 12.41 9.32 0.12
N ASP A 147 12.89 9.76 -1.03
CA ASP A 147 12.91 9.02 -2.30
C ASP A 147 14.28 8.38 -2.57
N GLU A 148 15.25 8.57 -1.67
CA GLU A 148 16.48 7.80 -1.67
C GLU A 148 16.19 6.35 -1.30
N ASN A 149 16.89 5.40 -1.92
CA ASN A 149 16.72 3.96 -1.66
C ASN A 149 17.33 3.56 -0.30
N ARG A 150 16.76 4.08 0.77
CA ARG A 150 17.07 3.83 2.18
C ARG A 150 15.85 4.11 3.03
N PRO A 151 15.75 3.51 4.23
CA PRO A 151 14.73 3.89 5.19
C PRO A 151 14.77 5.40 5.50
N ALA A 152 13.58 5.99 5.62
CA ALA A 152 13.43 7.36 6.07
C ALA A 152 13.79 7.47 7.56
N THR A 153 14.16 8.69 7.96
CA THR A 153 14.62 9.05 9.30
C THR A 153 13.93 10.33 9.76
N GLN A 154 14.13 10.70 11.03
CA GLN A 154 13.61 11.95 11.59
C GLN A 154 14.16 13.21 10.88
N ASP A 155 15.33 13.11 10.25
CA ASP A 155 16.03 14.23 9.60
C ASP A 155 15.54 14.49 8.17
N ASP A 156 14.76 13.57 7.61
CA ASP A 156 14.17 13.69 6.28
C ASP A 156 13.05 14.76 6.22
N PRO A 157 12.71 15.29 5.04
CA PRO A 157 11.66 16.30 4.88
C PRO A 157 10.29 15.74 5.29
N SER A 158 9.47 16.61 5.88
CA SER A 158 8.07 16.29 6.19
C SER A 158 7.20 16.35 4.93
N ILE A 159 6.10 15.58 4.93
CA ILE A 159 5.09 15.56 3.86
C ILE A 159 3.75 16.11 4.31
#